data_AF-A0A6M3K643-F1
#
_entry.id   AF-A0A6M3K643-F1
#
_cell.length_a   1.000
_cell.length_b   1.000
_cell.length_c   1.000
_cell.angle_alpha   90.00
_cell.angle_beta   90.00
_cell.angle_gamma   90.00
#
_symmetry.space_group_name_H-M   'P 1'
#
loop_
_entity.id
_entity.type
_entity.pdbx_description
1 polymer ?
#
loop_
_entity_poly.entity_id
_entity_poly.type
_entity_poly.pdbx_seq_one_letter_code
_entity_poly.pdbx_strand_id
1 'polypeptide(L)'
;MESKKPDKKQQLPSLHADDGYTRPLTRGELRDKLKSGVPCEVASHVAEMTAIVLEGWFEYSDFSVRKSENFGWTIFEPIKK
;
A
#
# COMPACT_ATOMS: atom_id res chain seq x y z
N MET A 1 -17.68 46.44 5.56
CA MET A 1 -17.86 44.99 5.36
C MET A 1 -16.50 44.41 5.07
N GLU A 2 -15.84 43.83 6.09
CA GLU A 2 -14.49 43.28 5.98
C GLU A 2 -14.52 41.91 5.28
N SER A 3 -13.93 41.83 4.10
CA SER A 3 -13.66 40.57 3.40
C SER A 3 -12.50 39.84 4.07
N LYS A 4 -12.78 38.80 4.86
CA LYS A 4 -11.75 37.90 5.39
C LYS A 4 -11.17 37.02 4.27
N LYS A 5 -9.84 37.04 4.15
CA LYS A 5 -8.99 36.23 3.26
C LYS A 5 -9.28 34.72 3.38
N PRO A 6 -9.10 33.92 2.32
CA PRO A 6 -8.96 32.48 2.46
C PRO A 6 -7.48 32.15 2.69
N ASP A 7 -7.08 31.93 3.94
CA ASP A 7 -5.79 31.31 4.26
C ASP A 7 -6.07 29.93 4.87
N LYS A 8 -6.47 28.99 4.00
CA LYS A 8 -6.29 27.56 4.28
C LYS A 8 -5.15 27.11 3.39
N LYS A 9 -3.92 27.21 3.92
CA LYS A 9 -2.84 26.32 3.50
C LYS A 9 -3.38 24.91 3.62
N GLN A 10 -3.79 24.31 2.51
CA GLN A 10 -4.04 22.89 2.43
C GLN A 10 -2.69 22.24 2.77
N GLN A 11 -2.60 21.75 4.00
CA GLN A 11 -1.50 20.95 4.45
C GLN A 11 -1.59 19.67 3.61
N LEU A 12 -0.77 19.59 2.55
CA LEU A 12 -0.59 18.37 1.78
C LEU A 12 -0.30 17.26 2.79
N PRO A 13 -1.03 16.13 2.76
CA PRO A 13 -0.72 15.01 3.65
C PRO A 13 0.75 14.66 3.45
N SER A 14 1.47 14.54 4.57
CA SER A 14 2.90 14.29 4.56
C SER A 14 3.18 13.09 3.66
N LEU A 15 4.03 13.28 2.64
CA LEU A 15 4.49 12.21 1.74
C LEU A 15 5.14 11.02 2.48
N HIS A 16 5.43 11.21 3.78
CA HIS A 16 6.09 10.28 4.68
C HIS A 16 5.23 10.04 5.92
N ALA A 17 3.96 9.67 5.76
CA ALA A 17 3.27 9.00 6.85
C ALA A 17 3.93 7.62 7.01
N ASP A 18 4.74 7.48 8.06
CA ASP A 18 5.28 6.22 8.58
C ASP A 18 4.11 5.34 9.07
N ASP A 19 3.26 4.88 8.16
CA ASP A 19 2.08 4.06 8.46
C ASP A 19 2.45 2.60 8.85
N GLY A 20 3.73 2.33 9.11
CA GLY A 20 4.24 1.02 9.53
C GLY A 20 4.29 -0.03 8.40
N TYR A 21 3.84 0.28 7.19
CA TYR A 21 3.89 -0.61 6.04
C TYR A 21 5.09 -0.33 5.16
N THR A 22 5.77 -1.40 4.75
CA THR A 22 6.88 -1.30 3.81
C THR A 22 6.37 -1.24 2.38
N ARG A 23 7.04 -0.46 1.52
CA ARG A 23 6.70 -0.30 0.10
C ARG A 23 7.75 -1.01 -0.75
N PRO A 24 7.54 -2.27 -1.14
CA PRO A 24 8.52 -3.03 -1.91
C PRO A 24 8.70 -2.42 -3.31
N LEU A 25 9.95 -2.46 -3.80
CA LEU A 25 10.31 -1.94 -5.11
C LEU A 25 9.92 -2.90 -6.24
N THR A 26 9.85 -4.20 -5.93
CA THR A 26 9.54 -5.25 -6.90
C THR A 26 8.50 -6.22 -6.36
N ARG A 27 7.83 -6.94 -7.27
CA ARG A 27 6.87 -8.00 -6.90
C ARG A 27 7.55 -9.20 -6.23
N GLY A 28 8.81 -9.47 -6.56
CA GLY A 28 9.62 -10.47 -5.88
C GLY A 28 9.89 -10.10 -4.42
N GLU A 29 10.30 -8.84 -4.19
CA GLU A 29 10.50 -8.32 -2.84
C GLU A 29 9.20 -8.32 -2.02
N LEU A 30 8.07 -7.94 -2.65
CA LEU A 30 6.74 -8.03 -2.03
C LEU A 30 6.47 -9.45 -1.53
N ARG A 31 6.62 -10.47 -2.40
CA ARG A 31 6.43 -11.88 -2.04
C ARG A 31 7.30 -12.27 -0.85
N ASP A 32 8.59 -11.93 -0.88
CA ASP A 32 9.55 -12.34 0.15
C ASP A 32 9.23 -11.71 1.51
N LYS A 33 8.76 -10.47 1.51
CA LYS A 33 8.29 -9.79 2.72
C LYS A 33 7.00 -10.39 3.26
N LEU A 34 6.02 -10.69 2.39
CA LEU A 34 4.79 -11.37 2.78
C LEU A 34 5.08 -12.76 3.36
N LYS A 35 5.97 -13.54 2.73
CA LYS A 35 6.45 -14.83 3.28
C LYS A 35 7.12 -14.69 4.65
N SER A 36 7.75 -13.55 4.90
CA SER A 36 8.37 -13.23 6.19
C SER A 36 7.39 -12.67 7.22
N GLY A 37 6.09 -12.59 6.90
CA GLY A 37 5.07 -12.07 7.80
C GLY A 37 4.99 -10.55 7.86
N VAL A 38 5.61 -9.83 6.91
CA VAL A 38 5.65 -8.37 6.87
C VAL A 38 4.59 -7.83 5.90
N PRO A 39 3.59 -7.07 6.38
CA PRO A 39 2.59 -6.46 5.50
C PRO A 39 3.19 -5.32 4.68
N CYS A 40 2.72 -5.17 3.45
CA CYS A 40 3.29 -4.25 2.46
C CYS A 40 2.22 -3.36 1.83
N GLU A 41 2.61 -2.14 1.45
CA GLU A 41 1.80 -1.25 0.63
C GLU A 41 2.21 -1.26 -0.83
N VAL A 42 1.21 -1.32 -1.71
CA VAL A 42 1.36 -1.30 -3.17
C VAL A 42 0.42 -0.24 -3.73
N ALA A 43 0.83 0.47 -4.78
CA ALA A 43 -0.03 1.47 -5.40
C ALA A 43 -1.31 0.82 -5.96
N SER A 44 -2.48 1.38 -5.64
CA SER A 44 -3.77 0.73 -5.88
C SER A 44 -4.04 0.42 -7.36
N HIS A 45 -3.55 1.26 -8.28
CA HIS A 45 -3.75 1.06 -9.72
C HIS A 45 -3.00 -0.16 -10.30
N VAL A 46 -2.03 -0.73 -9.56
CA VAL A 46 -1.32 -1.97 -9.93
C VAL A 46 -1.60 -3.13 -8.97
N ALA A 47 -2.47 -2.96 -7.98
CA ALA A 47 -2.72 -3.97 -6.96
C ALA A 47 -3.27 -5.28 -7.57
N GLU A 48 -4.26 -5.17 -8.46
CA GLU A 48 -4.86 -6.34 -9.13
C GLU A 48 -3.83 -7.12 -9.95
N MET A 49 -3.07 -6.44 -10.82
CA MET A 49 -2.01 -7.09 -11.60
C MET A 49 -0.94 -7.71 -10.69
N THR A 50 -0.66 -7.08 -9.55
CA THR A 50 0.31 -7.60 -8.58
C THR A 50 -0.20 -8.89 -7.92
N ALA A 51 -1.47 -8.96 -7.55
CA ALA A 51 -2.09 -10.17 -7.03
C ALA A 51 -2.02 -11.33 -8.04
N ILE A 52 -2.38 -11.07 -9.30
CA ILE A 52 -2.31 -12.07 -10.39
C ILE A 52 -0.88 -12.62 -10.56
N VAL A 53 0.13 -11.76 -10.51
CA VAL A 53 1.53 -12.19 -10.63
C VAL A 53 1.98 -12.99 -9.40
N LEU A 54 1.54 -12.62 -8.20
CA LEU A 54 1.84 -13.37 -6.98
C LEU A 54 1.24 -14.78 -7.03
N GLU A 55 -0.04 -14.90 -7.37
CA GLU A 55 -0.76 -16.17 -7.42
C GLU A 55 -0.30 -17.05 -8.59
N GLY A 56 -0.12 -16.48 -9.78
CA GLY A 56 0.20 -17.25 -10.98
C GLY A 56 1.68 -17.53 -11.17
N TRP A 57 2.53 -16.49 -11.16
CA TRP A 57 3.95 -16.62 -11.51
C TRP A 57 4.80 -17.01 -10.31
N PHE A 58 4.45 -16.52 -9.12
CA PHE A 58 5.17 -16.81 -7.90
C PHE A 58 4.52 -17.92 -7.05
N GLU A 59 3.38 -18.45 -7.50
CA GLU A 59 2.63 -19.53 -6.84
C GLU A 59 2.42 -19.26 -5.34
N TYR A 60 2.13 -18.00 -5.00
CA TYR A 60 1.96 -17.54 -3.63
C TYR A 60 0.59 -16.89 -3.47
N SER A 61 -0.26 -17.51 -2.64
CA SER A 61 -1.64 -17.09 -2.38
C SER A 61 -1.94 -16.86 -0.89
N ASP A 62 -0.94 -16.96 -0.02
CA ASP A 62 -1.09 -16.78 1.43
C ASP A 62 -1.07 -15.29 1.83
N PHE A 63 -1.90 -14.47 1.16
CA PHE A 63 -2.07 -13.05 1.46
C PHE A 63 -3.53 -12.59 1.32
N SER A 64 -3.89 -11.52 2.00
CA SER A 64 -5.14 -10.79 1.82
C SER A 64 -4.86 -9.37 1.34
N VAL A 65 -5.86 -8.73 0.75
CA VAL A 65 -5.75 -7.39 0.18
C VAL A 65 -6.82 -6.49 0.79
N ARG A 66 -6.42 -5.34 1.32
CA ARG A 66 -7.35 -4.30 1.82
C ARG A 66 -6.92 -2.91 1.39
N LYS A 67 -7.86 -1.97 1.39
CA LYS A 67 -7.56 -0.56 1.09
C LYS A 67 -6.69 0.04 2.20
N SER A 68 -5.69 0.83 1.81
CA SER A 68 -4.94 1.64 2.78
C SER A 68 -5.76 2.87 3.17
N GLU A 69 -5.49 3.41 4.36
CA GLU A 69 -5.92 4.75 4.75
C GLU A 69 -5.20 5.82 3.91
N ASN A 70 -4.00 5.50 3.42
CA ASN A 70 -3.28 6.35 2.48
C ASN A 70 -3.89 6.26 1.08
N PHE A 71 -4.47 7.38 0.63
CA PHE A 71 -5.18 7.43 -0.65
C PHE A 71 -4.26 7.04 -1.82
N GLY A 72 -4.72 6.08 -2.63
CA GLY A 72 -3.96 5.55 -3.76
C GLY A 72 -3.05 4.36 -3.42
N TRP A 73 -3.11 3.85 -2.19
CA TRP A 73 -2.37 2.66 -1.74
C TRP A 73 -3.31 1.53 -1.31
N THR A 74 -2.82 0.31 -1.47
CA THR A 74 -3.47 -0.94 -1.13
C THR A 74 -2.51 -1.78 -0.30
N ILE A 75 -2.99 -2.31 0.81
CA ILE A 75 -2.20 -3.13 1.73
C ILE A 75 -2.36 -4.60 1.35
N PHE A 76 -1.24 -5.28 1.20
CA PHE A 76 -1.11 -6.72 1.12
C PHE A 76 -0.67 -7.24 2.47
N GLU A 77 -1.47 -8.11 3.08
CA GLU A 77 -1.20 -8.67 4.41
C GLU A 77 -0.99 -10.18 4.30
N PRO A 78 0.05 -10.74 4.94
CA PRO A 78 0.25 -12.19 4.91
C PRO A 78 -0.77 -12.89 5.80
N ILE A 79 -1.34 -14.00 5.31
CA ILE A 79 -2.23 -14.86 6.08
C ILE A 79 -1.34 -15.81 6.88
N LYS A 80 -1.29 -15.65 8.21
CA LYS A 80 -0.61 -16.63 9.08
C LYS A 80 -1.39 -17.94 9.06
N LYS A 81 -0.74 -19.02 8.65
CA LYS A 81 -1.21 -20.40 8.84
C LYS A 81 -0.84 -20.89 10.24
#